data_AF-A0A0G1VHV0-F1
#
_entry.id   AF-A0A0G1VHV0-F1
#
_cell.length_a   1.000
_cell.length_b   1.000
_cell.length_c   1.000
_cell.angle_alpha   90.00
_cell.angle_beta   90.00
_cell.angle_gamma   90.00
#
_symmetry.space_group_name_H-M   'P 1'
#
loop_
_entity.id
_entity.type
_entity.pdbx_description
1 polymer ?
#
loop_
_entity_poly.entity_id
_entity_poly.type
_entity_poly.pdbx_seq_one_letter_code
_entity_poly.pdbx_strand_id
1 'polypeptide(L)'
;MLKTPFDIIRAIVLVVFLAYVLSIVFSELGVPMGFQLAQVSSGCTDSDNGRNHFTYGTVKSGGSSYNDSCYTSTYLYENYCSSGYRKYEYVQCPKGCSSGACIGSCYVGVTLTESKNGDSSSFTFQSTAVTSEDASPLVNQFYAEEPSPFRAETLNSSKVSLGKYELWSGRFIIAETFSNPPQGELIELPSSTIDLFLPLNRNVRYLNLYQGTSTSPLSSIYLDESKLVCGVGS
;
A
#
# COMPACT_ATOMS: atom_id res chain seq x y z
N MET A 1 28.66 -22.95 -60.37
CA MET A 1 28.55 -22.20 -61.64
C MET A 1 27.11 -22.36 -62.12
N LEU A 2 26.25 -21.36 -61.87
CA LEU A 2 24.82 -21.38 -62.25
C LEU A 2 24.78 -21.26 -63.78
N LYS A 3 24.40 -22.33 -64.48
CA LYS A 3 24.58 -22.42 -65.95
C LYS A 3 23.32 -22.08 -66.73
N THR A 4 22.16 -22.00 -66.09
CA THR A 4 20.90 -21.61 -66.76
C THR A 4 20.11 -20.61 -65.91
N PRO A 5 19.28 -19.76 -66.54
CA PRO A 5 18.39 -18.84 -65.81
C PRO A 5 17.44 -19.58 -64.85
N PHE A 6 17.13 -20.85 -65.11
CA PHE A 6 16.33 -21.68 -64.22
C PHE A 6 17.06 -22.07 -62.92
N ASP A 7 18.39 -22.27 -63.00
CA ASP A 7 19.23 -22.53 -61.82
C ASP A 7 19.31 -21.29 -60.91
N ILE A 8 19.31 -20.09 -61.51
CA ILE A 8 19.29 -18.82 -60.77
C ILE A 8 17.97 -18.67 -60.01
N ILE A 9 16.83 -18.94 -60.67
CA ILE A 9 15.51 -18.87 -60.02
C ILE A 9 15.42 -19.89 -58.87
N ARG A 10 15.89 -21.13 -59.07
CA ARG A 10 15.91 -22.14 -57.99
C ARG A 10 16.80 -21.72 -56.82
N ALA A 11 17.96 -21.13 -57.09
CA ALA A 11 18.84 -20.62 -56.04
C ALA A 11 18.19 -19.46 -55.26
N ILE A 12 17.51 -18.53 -55.95
CA ILE A 12 16.80 -17.43 -55.30
C ILE A 12 15.67 -17.96 -54.41
N VAL A 13 14.85 -18.89 -54.93
CA VAL A 13 13.76 -19.49 -54.14
C VAL A 13 14.29 -20.22 -52.91
N LEU A 14 15.40 -20.96 -53.03
CA LEU A 14 16.05 -21.62 -51.89
C LEU A 14 16.57 -20.63 -50.85
N VAL A 15 17.19 -19.53 -51.27
CA VAL A 15 17.70 -18.49 -50.36
C VAL A 15 16.56 -17.78 -49.63
N VAL A 16 15.49 -17.42 -50.34
CA VAL A 16 14.32 -16.77 -49.74
C VAL A 16 13.61 -17.72 -48.77
N PHE A 17 13.46 -18.99 -49.14
CA PHE A 17 12.86 -19.99 -48.26
C PHE A 17 13.70 -20.24 -47.00
N LEU A 18 15.03 -20.36 -47.14
CA LEU A 18 15.94 -20.49 -46.01
C LEU A 18 15.90 -19.27 -45.08
N ALA A 19 15.85 -18.05 -45.63
CA ALA A 19 15.72 -16.83 -44.84
C ALA A 19 14.37 -16.77 -44.08
N TYR A 20 13.27 -17.20 -44.72
CA TYR A 20 11.96 -17.26 -44.09
C TYR A 20 11.90 -18.29 -42.96
N VAL A 21 12.42 -19.51 -43.18
CA VAL A 21 12.50 -20.54 -42.14
C VAL A 21 13.38 -20.09 -40.98
N LEU A 22 14.52 -19.44 -41.27
CA LEU A 22 15.40 -18.88 -40.25
C LEU A 22 14.69 -17.81 -39.41
N SER A 23 13.89 -16.95 -40.04
CA SER A 23 13.07 -15.94 -39.33
C SER A 23 12.06 -16.56 -38.37
N ILE A 24 11.40 -17.67 -38.77
CA ILE A 24 10.43 -18.37 -37.89
C ILE A 24 11.16 -19.04 -36.71
N VAL A 25 12.32 -19.65 -36.97
CA VAL A 25 13.13 -20.26 -35.90
C VAL A 25 13.60 -19.20 -34.90
N PHE A 26 13.98 -18.00 -35.36
CA PHE A 26 14.33 -16.89 -34.48
C PHE A 26 13.15 -16.35 -33.66
N SER A 27 11.91 -16.37 -34.18
CA SER A 27 10.74 -15.94 -33.41
C SER A 27 10.34 -16.92 -32.28
N GLU A 28 10.55 -18.23 -32.47
CA GLU A 28 10.23 -19.25 -31.45
C GLU A 28 11.31 -19.38 -30.36
N LEU A 29 12.56 -19.03 -30.67
CA LEU A 29 13.66 -19.04 -29.71
C LEU A 29 13.69 -17.81 -28.79
N GLY A 30 12.75 -16.86 -28.96
CA GLY A 30 12.60 -15.72 -28.07
C GLY A 30 13.84 -14.84 -27.95
N VAL A 31 14.77 -14.89 -28.91
CA VAL A 31 15.99 -14.07 -28.88
C VAL A 31 15.62 -12.70 -29.45
N PRO A 32 15.52 -11.65 -28.62
CA PRO A 32 15.15 -10.34 -29.12
C PRO A 32 16.29 -9.83 -30.01
N MET A 33 16.09 -9.81 -31.33
CA MET A 33 16.86 -8.95 -32.24
C MET A 33 16.39 -7.50 -32.10
N GLY A 34 16.43 -7.00 -30.87
CA GLY A 34 16.54 -5.59 -30.60
C GLY A 34 18.01 -5.31 -30.41
N PHE A 35 18.63 -4.55 -31.31
CA PHE A 35 19.74 -3.70 -30.92
C PHE A 35 19.14 -2.73 -29.92
N GLN A 36 19.07 -3.15 -28.65
CA GLN A 36 18.73 -2.27 -27.56
C GLN A 36 19.97 -1.40 -27.46
N LEU A 37 19.91 -0.23 -28.11
CA LEU A 37 20.66 0.92 -27.63
C LEU A 37 20.44 0.87 -26.13
N ALA A 38 21.50 0.55 -25.38
CA ALA A 38 21.55 0.89 -23.98
C ALA A 38 21.44 2.42 -23.99
N GLN A 39 20.20 2.92 -24.06
CA GLN A 39 19.85 4.19 -23.50
C GLN A 39 20.45 4.09 -22.12
N VAL A 40 21.56 4.77 -21.92
CA VAL A 40 21.92 5.29 -20.62
C VAL A 40 20.75 6.22 -20.30
N SER A 41 19.62 5.63 -19.90
CA SER A 41 18.78 6.22 -18.90
C SER A 41 19.78 6.51 -17.81
N SER A 42 20.12 7.79 -17.65
CA SER A 42 20.69 8.27 -16.42
C SER A 42 19.60 8.05 -15.37
N GLY A 43 19.41 6.79 -15.00
CA GLY A 43 18.27 6.33 -14.25
C GLY A 43 18.25 7.09 -12.95
N CYS A 44 17.12 7.73 -12.66
CA CYS A 44 16.85 8.18 -11.34
C CYS A 44 16.41 6.96 -10.52
N THR A 45 17.15 6.63 -9.47
CA THR A 45 16.75 5.62 -8.48
C THR A 45 16.56 6.29 -7.14
N ASP A 46 15.50 5.92 -6.44
CA ASP A 46 15.13 6.47 -5.15
C ASP A 46 15.13 5.38 -4.09
N SER A 47 15.63 5.66 -2.88
CA SER A 47 15.76 4.62 -1.84
C SER A 47 14.51 4.42 -1.00
N ASP A 48 13.58 5.38 -1.00
CA ASP A 48 12.35 5.39 -0.22
C ASP A 48 11.07 5.21 -1.06
N ASN A 49 11.27 4.91 -2.36
CA ASN A 49 10.26 4.71 -3.39
C ASN A 49 9.45 5.95 -3.81
N GLY A 50 10.01 7.15 -3.70
CA GLY A 50 9.47 8.34 -4.36
C GLY A 50 9.20 9.47 -3.38
N ARG A 51 7.96 9.93 -3.28
CA ARG A 51 7.58 11.00 -2.34
C ARG A 51 7.21 10.40 -0.99
N ASN A 52 8.20 9.94 -0.23
CA ASN A 52 8.01 9.32 1.08
C ASN A 52 8.58 10.19 2.19
N HIS A 53 7.79 11.18 2.59
CA HIS A 53 8.22 12.23 3.53
C HIS A 53 8.58 11.71 4.93
N PHE A 54 8.33 10.44 5.26
CA PHE A 54 8.50 9.87 6.59
C PHE A 54 9.67 8.88 6.70
N THR A 55 10.33 8.60 5.58
CA THR A 55 11.50 7.75 5.50
C THR A 55 12.65 8.57 4.95
N TYR A 56 13.86 8.37 5.45
CA TYR A 56 15.01 9.04 4.85
C TYR A 56 15.29 8.49 3.45
N GLY A 57 15.20 9.34 2.43
CA GLY A 57 15.47 9.00 1.05
C GLY A 57 16.83 9.47 0.54
N THR A 58 17.28 8.81 -0.53
CA THR A 58 18.46 9.14 -1.31
C THR A 58 18.19 8.88 -2.78
N VAL A 59 18.12 9.95 -3.56
CA VAL A 59 18.02 9.90 -5.00
C VAL A 59 19.40 9.81 -5.63
N LYS A 60 19.64 8.79 -6.46
CA LYS A 60 20.79 8.73 -7.37
C LYS A 60 20.35 9.07 -8.78
N SER A 61 20.95 10.09 -9.38
CA SER A 61 20.62 10.54 -10.74
C SER A 61 21.86 11.13 -11.41
N GLY A 62 22.17 10.71 -12.64
CA GLY A 62 23.30 11.24 -13.41
C GLY A 62 24.67 11.10 -12.73
N GLY A 63 24.87 10.05 -11.92
CA GLY A 63 26.11 9.81 -11.17
C GLY A 63 26.26 10.64 -9.89
N SER A 64 25.27 11.46 -9.55
CA SER A 64 25.20 12.22 -8.29
C SER A 64 24.19 11.60 -7.33
N SER A 65 24.38 11.82 -6.03
CA SER A 65 23.46 11.41 -4.96
C SER A 65 22.88 12.63 -4.25
N TYR A 66 21.60 12.60 -3.94
CA TYR A 66 20.85 13.69 -3.31
C TYR A 66 20.02 13.11 -2.18
N ASN A 67 20.30 13.56 -0.96
CA ASN A 67 19.67 13.03 0.24
C ASN A 67 18.58 13.98 0.73
N ASP A 68 17.58 13.41 1.38
CA ASP A 68 16.59 14.22 2.07
C ASP A 68 17.18 14.90 3.30
N SER A 69 16.61 16.05 3.63
CA SER A 69 17.15 16.87 4.69
C SER A 69 16.08 17.75 5.32
N CYS A 70 16.18 17.97 6.62
CA CYS A 70 15.33 18.96 7.27
C CYS A 70 15.82 20.36 6.93
N TYR A 71 15.08 21.04 6.05
CA TYR A 71 15.35 22.43 5.70
C TYR A 71 15.13 23.35 6.90
N THR A 72 14.09 23.07 7.69
CA THR A 72 13.87 23.65 9.02
C THR A 72 13.42 22.57 10.00
N SER A 73 13.20 22.92 11.26
CA SER A 73 12.62 22.01 12.25
C SER A 73 11.20 21.54 11.91
N THR A 74 10.52 22.16 10.93
CA THR A 74 9.15 21.83 10.52
C THR A 74 8.98 21.69 9.01
N TYR A 75 10.06 21.75 8.23
CA TYR A 75 10.02 21.55 6.78
C TYR A 75 11.08 20.56 6.32
N LEU A 76 10.64 19.56 5.57
CA LEU A 76 11.48 18.59 4.88
C LEU A 76 11.79 19.08 3.46
N TYR A 77 13.06 19.00 3.07
CA TYR A 77 13.51 19.06 1.69
C TYR A 77 13.57 17.62 1.17
N GLU A 78 12.55 17.25 0.40
CA GLU A 78 12.36 15.93 -0.18
C GLU A 78 12.97 15.90 -1.58
N ASN A 79 13.79 14.90 -1.89
CA ASN A 79 14.25 14.57 -3.23
C ASN A 79 13.51 13.31 -3.66
N TYR A 80 12.99 13.30 -4.89
CA TYR A 80 12.34 12.11 -5.39
C TYR A 80 12.57 11.89 -6.88
N CYS A 81 12.42 10.66 -7.33
CA CYS A 81 12.44 10.34 -8.75
C CYS A 81 11.08 10.49 -9.42
N SER A 82 11.01 11.22 -10.53
CA SER A 82 9.79 11.33 -11.35
C SER A 82 10.12 11.39 -12.83
N SER A 83 9.46 10.54 -13.63
CA SER A 83 9.69 10.43 -15.08
C SER A 83 11.15 10.21 -15.46
N GLY A 84 11.91 9.48 -14.64
CA GLY A 84 13.34 9.20 -14.87
C GLY A 84 14.31 10.32 -14.46
N TYR A 85 13.82 11.41 -13.85
CA TYR A 85 14.65 12.54 -13.42
C TYR A 85 14.48 12.84 -11.93
N ARG A 86 15.53 13.37 -11.30
CA ARG A 86 15.44 13.95 -9.94
C ARG A 86 14.49 15.14 -9.94
N LYS A 87 13.57 15.16 -8.99
CA LYS A 87 12.74 16.30 -8.57
C LYS A 87 12.95 16.55 -7.08
N TYR A 88 12.44 17.68 -6.60
CA TYR A 88 12.45 18.00 -5.18
C TYR A 88 11.23 18.85 -4.80
N GLU A 89 10.86 18.82 -3.53
CA GLU A 89 9.82 19.68 -2.95
C GLU A 89 10.11 20.04 -1.48
N TYR A 90 9.44 21.06 -0.97
CA TYR A 90 9.46 21.40 0.46
C TYR A 90 8.12 20.99 1.08
N VAL A 91 8.16 20.10 2.06
CA VAL A 91 6.98 19.56 2.72
C VAL A 91 6.93 20.08 4.15
N GLN A 92 5.79 20.66 4.55
CA GLN A 92 5.58 21.02 5.94
C GLN A 92 5.31 19.76 6.77
N CYS A 93 6.16 19.48 7.75
CA CYS A 93 6.03 18.36 8.68
C CYS A 93 5.26 18.83 9.94
N PRO A 94 4.01 18.39 10.16
CA PRO A 94 3.18 18.91 11.26
C PRO A 94 3.74 18.68 12.65
N LYS A 95 4.51 17.60 12.83
CA LYS A 95 5.16 17.22 14.11
C LYS A 95 6.65 17.54 14.15
N GLY A 96 7.13 18.26 13.13
CA GLY A 96 8.54 18.58 12.96
C GLY A 96 9.26 17.62 12.02
N CYS A 97 10.49 17.98 11.67
CA CYS A 97 11.40 17.22 10.82
C CYS A 97 12.63 16.84 11.65
N SER A 98 13.08 15.59 11.52
CA SER A 98 14.33 15.12 12.11
C SER A 98 15.03 14.13 11.20
N SER A 99 16.36 14.19 11.13
CA SER A 99 17.21 13.24 10.37
C SER A 99 16.84 13.07 8.90
N GLY A 100 16.36 14.14 8.26
CA GLY A 100 15.99 14.11 6.84
C GLY A 100 14.67 13.41 6.55
N ALA A 101 13.76 13.32 7.53
CA ALA A 101 12.38 12.89 7.34
C ALA A 101 11.44 13.71 8.23
N CYS A 102 10.19 13.85 7.81
CA CYS A 102 9.12 14.27 8.70
C CYS A 102 8.98 13.28 9.86
N ILE A 103 8.78 13.82 11.06
CA ILE A 103 8.45 13.02 12.23
C ILE A 103 7.06 12.45 11.99
N GLY A 104 7.01 11.20 11.54
CA GLY A 104 5.79 10.49 11.23
C GLY A 104 4.88 10.35 12.44
N SER A 105 3.57 10.36 12.17
CA SER A 105 2.64 9.64 13.01
C SER A 105 2.74 8.19 12.56
N CYS A 106 3.20 7.29 13.40
CA CYS A 106 3.12 5.88 13.06
C CYS A 106 1.68 5.43 13.25
N TYR A 107 1.27 4.42 12.50
CA TYR A 107 -0.06 3.85 12.60
C TYR A 107 0.02 2.38 12.93
N VAL A 108 -0.99 1.89 13.64
CA VAL A 108 -1.19 0.49 13.95
C VAL A 108 -2.39 0.03 13.12
N GLY A 109 -2.14 -0.84 12.15
CA GLY A 109 -3.18 -1.65 11.52
C GLY A 109 -3.52 -2.81 12.46
N VAL A 110 -4.79 -2.91 12.87
CA VAL A 110 -5.31 -4.01 13.67
C VAL A 110 -6.28 -4.79 12.80
N THR A 111 -5.95 -6.04 12.52
CA THR A 111 -6.82 -6.96 11.77
C THR A 111 -7.68 -7.74 12.75
N LEU A 112 -8.98 -7.66 12.56
CA LEU A 112 -10.01 -8.29 13.37
C LEU A 112 -10.83 -9.26 12.51
N THR A 113 -11.27 -10.35 13.09
CA THR A 113 -12.32 -11.19 12.48
C THR A 113 -13.64 -10.91 13.17
N GLU A 114 -14.63 -10.44 12.41
CA GLU A 114 -16.02 -10.36 12.84
C GLU A 114 -16.71 -11.69 12.53
N SER A 115 -17.40 -12.27 13.52
CA SER A 115 -18.20 -13.49 13.36
C SER A 115 -19.62 -13.27 13.86
N LYS A 116 -20.59 -13.88 13.18
CA LYS A 116 -21.99 -13.88 13.60
C LYS A 116 -22.30 -15.10 14.47
N ASN A 117 -23.02 -14.88 15.56
CA ASN A 117 -23.60 -15.95 16.36
C ASN A 117 -25.04 -15.59 16.73
N GLY A 118 -26.00 -16.13 15.97
CA GLY A 118 -27.39 -15.68 16.02
C GLY A 118 -27.49 -14.20 15.62
N ASP A 119 -28.14 -13.39 16.45
CA ASP A 119 -28.27 -11.94 16.22
C ASP A 119 -27.07 -11.13 16.76
N SER A 120 -26.12 -11.81 17.42
CA SER A 120 -24.95 -11.17 18.04
C SER A 120 -23.72 -11.23 17.14
N SER A 121 -22.91 -10.19 17.22
CA SER A 121 -21.60 -10.14 16.56
C SER A 121 -20.49 -10.26 17.60
N SER A 122 -19.47 -11.04 17.30
CA SER A 122 -18.25 -11.15 18.10
C SER A 122 -17.03 -10.79 17.28
N PHE A 123 -15.99 -10.31 17.96
CA PHE A 123 -14.76 -9.86 17.32
C PHE A 123 -13.57 -10.53 17.98
N THR A 124 -12.72 -11.14 17.15
CA THR A 124 -11.47 -11.78 17.59
C THR A 124 -10.27 -11.10 16.96
N PHE A 125 -9.21 -10.95 17.74
CA PHE A 125 -7.94 -10.42 17.26
C PHE A 125 -7.25 -11.41 16.31
N GLN A 126 -6.77 -10.92 15.16
CA GLN A 126 -6.00 -11.73 14.21
C GLN A 126 -4.53 -11.29 14.19
N SER A 127 -4.25 -10.02 13.92
CA SER A 127 -2.88 -9.51 13.82
C SER A 127 -2.80 -8.00 14.05
N THR A 128 -1.60 -7.53 14.37
CA THR A 128 -1.23 -6.10 14.33
C THR A 128 -0.03 -5.89 13.43
N ALA A 129 -0.04 -4.82 12.67
CA ALA A 129 1.12 -4.33 11.92
C ALA A 129 1.33 -2.83 12.24
N VAL A 130 2.57 -2.42 12.42
CA VAL A 130 2.92 -1.00 12.54
C VAL A 130 3.47 -0.53 11.22
N THR A 131 3.03 0.64 10.76
CA THR A 131 3.54 1.29 9.57
C THR A 131 3.94 2.74 9.86
N SER A 132 5.01 3.17 9.21
CA SER A 132 5.42 4.58 9.13
C SER A 132 4.82 5.30 7.91
N GLU A 133 4.15 4.57 7.02
CA GLU A 133 3.40 5.15 5.91
C GLU A 133 2.20 5.96 6.44
N ASP A 134 1.81 7.00 5.70
CA ASP A 134 0.67 7.82 6.07
C ASP A 134 -0.65 7.07 5.91
N ALA A 135 -1.13 6.48 7.01
CA ALA A 135 -2.46 5.89 7.09
C ALA A 135 -3.50 6.85 7.68
N SER A 136 -3.21 8.16 7.78
CA SER A 136 -4.18 9.16 8.26
C SER A 136 -5.53 9.12 7.52
N PRO A 137 -5.60 8.89 6.18
CA PRO A 137 -6.89 8.85 5.49
C PRO A 137 -7.74 7.62 5.84
N LEU A 138 -7.13 6.60 6.46
CA LEU A 138 -7.80 5.36 6.85
C LEU A 138 -8.27 5.37 8.31
N VAL A 139 -7.94 6.42 9.07
CA VAL A 139 -8.36 6.56 10.47
C VAL A 139 -9.77 7.18 10.53
N ASN A 140 -10.77 6.33 10.78
CA ASN A 140 -12.16 6.79 10.95
C ASN A 140 -12.43 7.11 12.42
N GLN A 141 -12.55 8.40 12.75
CA GLN A 141 -12.90 8.84 14.11
C GLN A 141 -14.38 8.63 14.38
N PHE A 142 -14.72 8.15 15.59
CA PHE A 142 -16.11 7.96 15.98
C PHE A 142 -16.76 9.26 16.45
N TYR A 143 -17.86 9.63 15.80
CA TYR A 143 -18.74 10.71 16.23
C TYR A 143 -20.07 10.12 16.69
N ALA A 144 -20.50 10.45 17.92
CA ALA A 144 -21.71 9.85 18.51
C ALA A 144 -23.01 10.22 17.77
N GLU A 145 -22.96 11.26 16.94
CA GLU A 145 -24.06 11.75 16.13
C GLU A 145 -24.21 10.97 14.81
N GLU A 146 -23.18 10.22 14.41
CA GLU A 146 -23.18 9.42 13.19
C GLU A 146 -23.49 7.94 13.49
N PRO A 147 -24.36 7.29 12.69
CA PRO A 147 -24.75 5.91 12.92
C PRO A 147 -23.62 4.97 12.50
N SER A 148 -22.76 4.58 13.45
CA SER A 148 -21.80 3.49 13.27
C SER A 148 -22.29 2.20 13.94
N PRO A 149 -22.32 1.05 13.26
CA PRO A 149 -22.81 -0.20 13.82
C PRO A 149 -21.93 -0.69 14.98
N PHE A 150 -20.63 -0.42 14.90
CA PHE A 150 -19.66 -0.74 15.95
C PHE A 150 -18.72 0.43 16.20
N ARG A 151 -18.16 0.45 17.42
CA ARG A 151 -17.15 1.43 17.82
C ARG A 151 -15.96 0.70 18.42
N ALA A 152 -14.77 1.12 18.03
CA ALA A 152 -13.52 0.77 18.68
C ALA A 152 -13.10 1.88 19.65
N GLU A 153 -12.67 1.51 20.85
CA GLU A 153 -12.14 2.43 21.85
C GLU A 153 -10.77 1.94 22.33
N THR A 154 -9.79 2.82 22.24
CA THR A 154 -8.43 2.55 22.74
C THR A 154 -8.34 2.96 24.20
N LEU A 155 -7.71 2.14 25.04
CA LEU A 155 -7.55 2.41 26.46
C LEU A 155 -6.13 2.18 26.93
N ASN A 156 -5.74 2.90 27.98
CA ASN A 156 -4.46 2.68 28.65
C ASN A 156 -4.47 1.51 29.65
N SER A 157 -3.36 1.28 30.33
CA SER A 157 -3.22 0.23 31.37
C SER A 157 -4.26 0.34 32.48
N SER A 158 -4.68 1.56 32.81
CA SER A 158 -5.67 1.87 33.85
C SER A 158 -7.11 1.90 33.33
N LYS A 159 -7.36 1.42 32.10
CA LYS A 159 -8.68 1.41 31.44
C LYS A 159 -9.29 2.80 31.22
N VAL A 160 -8.45 3.82 31.10
CA VAL A 160 -8.87 5.17 30.71
C VAL A 160 -8.89 5.26 29.19
N SER A 161 -9.97 5.80 28.63
CA SER A 161 -10.16 6.03 27.20
C SER A 161 -9.12 7.02 26.64
N LEU A 162 -8.50 6.66 25.52
CA LEU A 162 -7.50 7.47 24.80
C LEU A 162 -7.99 7.94 23.43
N GLY A 163 -8.99 7.27 22.86
CA GLY A 163 -9.49 7.56 21.51
C GLY A 163 -10.62 6.61 21.12
N LYS A 164 -11.54 7.10 20.29
CA LYS A 164 -12.72 6.38 19.80
C LYS A 164 -12.76 6.43 18.26
N TYR A 165 -13.04 5.29 17.65
CA TYR A 165 -12.93 5.07 16.22
C TYR A 165 -14.13 4.29 15.71
N GLU A 166 -14.57 4.61 14.51
CA GLU A 166 -15.66 3.89 13.87
C GLU A 166 -15.19 2.52 13.40
N LEU A 167 -16.09 1.55 13.51
CA LEU A 167 -15.84 0.22 12.99
C LEU A 167 -17.06 -0.24 12.19
N TRP A 168 -16.88 -0.30 10.88
CA TRP A 168 -17.88 -0.82 9.97
C TRP A 168 -17.87 -2.34 9.98
N SER A 169 -19.05 -2.95 9.84
CA SER A 169 -19.15 -4.41 9.73
C SER A 169 -18.53 -4.86 8.41
N GLY A 170 -17.67 -5.87 8.47
CA GLY A 170 -17.08 -6.47 7.27
C GLY A 170 -17.99 -7.50 6.62
N ARG A 171 -19.12 -7.86 7.25
CA ARG A 171 -19.96 -8.99 6.83
C ARG A 171 -20.95 -8.66 5.71
N PHE A 172 -21.15 -7.39 5.35
CA PHE A 172 -22.14 -7.04 4.34
C PHE A 172 -21.46 -6.71 3.01
N ILE A 173 -21.88 -7.42 1.96
CA ILE A 173 -21.47 -7.14 0.58
C ILE A 173 -22.71 -6.68 -0.19
N ILE A 174 -22.54 -5.64 -1.00
CA ILE A 174 -23.57 -5.22 -1.96
C ILE A 174 -23.31 -5.98 -3.25
N ALA A 175 -24.21 -6.89 -3.59
CA ALA A 175 -24.19 -7.59 -4.87
C ALA A 175 -25.12 -6.87 -5.84
N GLU A 176 -24.56 -6.33 -6.93
CA GLU A 176 -25.33 -5.68 -7.98
C GLU A 176 -25.35 -6.58 -9.22
N THR A 177 -26.54 -6.75 -9.78
CA THR A 177 -26.72 -7.34 -11.10
C THR A 177 -27.02 -6.21 -12.08
N PHE A 178 -26.27 -6.18 -13.19
CA PHE A 178 -26.45 -5.22 -14.27
C PHE A 178 -27.63 -5.60 -15.19
N SER A 179 -28.75 -6.03 -14.61
CA SER A 179 -30.00 -6.25 -15.32
C SER A 179 -30.69 -4.93 -15.66
N ASN A 180 -31.76 -4.96 -16.46
CA ASN A 180 -32.62 -3.81 -16.68
C ASN A 180 -34.03 -4.13 -16.15
N PRO A 181 -34.46 -3.55 -15.00
CA PRO A 181 -33.73 -2.60 -14.15
C PRO A 181 -32.59 -3.28 -13.36
N PRO A 182 -31.57 -2.52 -12.90
CA PRO A 182 -30.53 -3.07 -12.05
C PRO A 182 -31.15 -3.57 -10.74
N GLN A 183 -30.69 -4.72 -10.26
CA GLN A 183 -31.10 -5.27 -8.97
C GLN A 183 -29.90 -5.36 -8.05
N GLY A 184 -30.04 -4.80 -6.84
CA GLY A 184 -29.06 -4.91 -5.78
C GLY A 184 -29.60 -5.79 -4.65
N GLU A 185 -28.73 -6.61 -4.07
CA GLU A 185 -29.01 -7.40 -2.86
C GLU A 185 -27.89 -7.18 -1.85
N LEU A 186 -28.26 -7.08 -0.58
CA LEU A 186 -27.32 -7.08 0.54
C LEU A 186 -27.06 -8.52 0.97
N ILE A 187 -25.86 -9.01 0.75
CA ILE A 187 -25.46 -10.36 1.17
C ILE A 187 -24.74 -10.24 2.51
N GLU A 188 -25.27 -10.90 3.54
CA GLU A 188 -24.61 -11.02 4.84
C GLU A 188 -23.78 -12.31 4.91
N LEU A 189 -22.50 -12.16 5.20
CA LEU A 189 -21.54 -13.24 5.39
C LEU A 189 -21.59 -13.76 6.85
N PRO A 190 -21.27 -15.04 7.08
CA PRO A 190 -21.17 -15.59 8.43
C PRO A 190 -19.99 -15.01 9.23
N SER A 191 -18.91 -14.66 8.53
CA SER A 191 -17.73 -14.00 9.10
C SER A 191 -17.01 -13.16 8.05
N SER A 192 -16.21 -12.20 8.51
CA SER A 192 -15.38 -11.36 7.65
C SER A 192 -14.19 -10.77 8.43
N THR A 193 -13.21 -10.27 7.69
CA THR A 193 -12.05 -9.58 8.26
C THR A 193 -12.22 -8.07 8.12
N ILE A 194 -11.80 -7.33 9.15
CA ILE A 194 -11.83 -5.86 9.19
C ILE A 194 -10.45 -5.37 9.57
N ASP A 195 -9.94 -4.40 8.81
CA ASP A 195 -8.71 -3.68 9.14
C ASP A 195 -9.06 -2.33 9.75
N LEU A 196 -8.61 -2.12 10.99
CA LEU A 196 -8.76 -0.88 11.74
C LEU A 196 -7.40 -0.18 11.83
N PHE A 197 -7.31 1.04 11.32
CA PHE A 197 -6.11 1.86 11.41
C PHE A 197 -6.21 2.84 12.57
N LEU A 198 -5.21 2.81 13.45
CA LEU A 198 -5.15 3.62 14.66
C LEU A 198 -3.86 4.45 14.66
N PRO A 199 -3.89 5.73 15.06
CA PRO A 199 -2.67 6.45 15.39
C PRO A 199 -1.91 5.70 16.49
N LEU A 200 -0.62 5.42 16.27
CA LEU A 200 0.21 4.76 17.26
C LEU A 200 0.31 5.64 18.52
N ASN A 201 -0.15 5.09 19.63
CA ASN A 201 -0.04 5.71 20.95
C ASN A 201 0.52 4.67 21.92
N ARG A 202 1.73 4.92 22.44
CA ARG A 202 2.46 4.00 23.33
C ARG A 202 1.77 3.78 24.67
N ASN A 203 0.79 4.60 25.04
CA ASN A 203 0.00 4.41 26.25
C ASN A 203 -1.16 3.45 26.05
N VAL A 204 -1.52 3.10 24.80
CA VAL A 204 -2.58 2.15 24.51
C VAL A 204 -2.15 0.75 24.94
N ARG A 205 -3.06 0.04 25.61
CA ARG A 205 -2.90 -1.33 26.08
C ARG A 205 -4.08 -2.21 25.70
N TYR A 206 -5.24 -1.61 25.51
CA TYR A 206 -6.46 -2.33 25.18
C TYR A 206 -7.18 -1.67 24.02
N LEU A 207 -7.83 -2.50 23.22
CA LEU A 207 -8.83 -2.13 22.23
C LEU A 207 -10.15 -2.79 22.64
N ASN A 208 -11.10 -1.98 23.10
CA ASN A 208 -12.45 -2.43 23.38
C ASN A 208 -13.33 -2.19 22.16
N LEU A 209 -14.18 -3.16 21.85
CA LEU A 209 -15.13 -3.10 20.75
C LEU A 209 -16.54 -3.08 21.31
N TYR A 210 -17.37 -2.16 20.82
CA TYR A 210 -18.74 -1.94 21.29
C TYR A 210 -19.71 -2.03 20.12
N GLN A 211 -20.95 -2.44 20.41
CA GLN A 211 -22.07 -2.29 19.48
C GLN A 211 -22.67 -0.88 19.62
N GLY A 212 -22.60 -0.09 18.55
CA GLY A 212 -23.08 1.30 18.52
C GLY A 212 -22.68 2.11 19.75
N THR A 213 -23.67 2.61 20.49
CA THR A 213 -23.50 3.45 21.69
C THR A 213 -23.47 2.68 23.01
N SER A 214 -23.43 1.34 22.98
CA SER A 214 -23.37 0.50 24.18
C SER A 214 -22.21 0.90 25.11
N THR A 215 -22.43 0.72 26.42
CA THR A 215 -21.45 0.93 27.48
C THR A 215 -20.69 -0.35 27.86
N SER A 216 -21.18 -1.51 27.42
CA SER A 216 -20.54 -2.81 27.67
C SER A 216 -19.79 -3.27 26.41
N PRO A 217 -18.49 -3.60 26.50
CA PRO A 217 -17.73 -4.04 25.34
C PRO A 217 -18.14 -5.47 24.93
N LEU A 218 -18.28 -5.70 23.63
CA LEU A 218 -18.42 -7.02 23.02
C LEU A 218 -17.13 -7.83 23.10
N SER A 219 -15.99 -7.15 23.00
CA SER A 219 -14.66 -7.75 23.03
C SER A 219 -13.66 -6.75 23.61
N SER A 220 -12.65 -7.29 24.30
CA SER A 220 -11.53 -6.52 24.82
C SER A 220 -10.24 -7.21 24.41
N ILE A 221 -9.47 -6.54 23.56
CA ILE A 221 -8.24 -7.08 22.97
C ILE A 221 -7.06 -6.41 23.65
N TYR A 222 -6.10 -7.20 24.12
CA TYR A 222 -4.83 -6.69 24.62
C TYR A 222 -3.87 -6.44 23.45
N LEU A 223 -3.32 -5.23 23.37
CA LEU A 223 -2.30 -4.88 22.38
C LEU A 223 -0.92 -4.96 23.02
N ASP A 224 -0.12 -5.91 22.54
CA ASP A 224 1.24 -6.16 23.00
C ASP A 224 2.18 -5.02 22.60
N GLU A 225 2.67 -4.28 23.59
CA GLU A 225 3.52 -3.10 23.39
C GLU A 225 4.83 -3.41 22.66
N SER A 226 5.34 -4.63 22.77
CA SER A 226 6.57 -5.05 22.07
C SER A 226 6.38 -5.09 20.55
N LYS A 227 5.12 -5.21 20.10
CA LYS A 227 4.73 -5.17 18.68
C LYS A 227 4.33 -3.77 18.21
N LEU A 228 4.17 -2.83 19.14
CA LEU A 228 3.80 -1.43 18.87
C LEU A 228 5.05 -0.54 18.73
N VAL A 229 6.08 -1.08 18.07
CA VAL A 229 7.33 -0.36 17.81
C VAL A 229 7.26 0.22 16.41
N CYS A 230 7.34 1.54 16.34
CA CYS A 230 7.56 2.20 15.07
C CYS A 230 9.05 2.13 14.74
N GLY A 231 9.39 1.30 13.77
CA GLY A 231 10.66 1.44 13.07
C GLY A 231 10.56 2.68 12.20
N VAL A 232 11.16 3.79 12.62
CA VAL A 232 11.67 4.73 11.63
C VAL A 232 12.65 3.90 10.81
N GLY A 233 12.40 3.79 9.50
CA GLY A 233 13.28 3.05 8.59
C GLY A 233 14.73 3.46 8.88
N SER A 234 15.52 2.47 9.29
CA SER A 234 16.95 2.61 9.60
C SER A 234 17.74 2.92 8.34
#